data_AF-A0A7Y2G7E8-F1
#
_entry.id   AF-A0A7Y2G7E8-F1
#
_cell.length_a   1.000
_cell.length_b   1.000
_cell.length_c   1.000
_cell.angle_alpha   90.00
_cell.angle_beta   90.00
_cell.angle_gamma   90.00
#
_symmetry.space_group_name_H-M   'P 1'
#
loop_
_entity.id
_entity.type
_entity.pdbx_description
1 polymer ?
#
loop_
_entity_poly.entity_id
_entity_poly.type
_entity_poly.pdbx_seq_one_letter_code
_entity_poly.pdbx_strand_id
1 'polypeptide(L)'
;GRVIEAFEEVLKGAAPGDTRDAEIPYPEDYEDKELAGTTAKYRITVQKVQEKRYPTLDDALVKEHTESENLEEFKEYVRKNLGDQADRAGVERLEQILIDKVVDANPFDPPGTLVEHLLEDLINRQKYELAQAGGDPESVNPEEVRTQARASAERQVCRMLLLDAIANAEEIKTEDKDLGERIAVMAHLHGQPPREFVEKMGGNRFLRQVSREIRDKKVLAFLTENAEITVTKVSAQPSETT
;
A
#
# COMPACT_ATOMS: atom_id res chain seq x y z
N GLY A 1 -13.35 -15.05 -8.23
CA GLY A 1 -11.99 -14.48 -8.18
C GLY A 1 -10.97 -15.23 -7.32
N ARG A 2 -11.21 -16.48 -6.86
CA ARG A 2 -10.17 -17.32 -6.21
C ARG A 2 -9.75 -18.53 -7.06
N VAL A 3 -10.35 -18.67 -8.24
CA VAL A 3 -10.13 -19.77 -9.17
C VAL A 3 -9.97 -19.16 -10.56
N ILE A 4 -9.19 -19.81 -11.43
CA ILE A 4 -9.00 -19.41 -12.83
C ILE A 4 -10.36 -19.18 -13.48
N GLU A 5 -10.51 -18.07 -14.21
CA GLU A 5 -11.78 -17.64 -14.81
C GLU A 5 -12.44 -18.72 -15.67
N ALA A 6 -11.63 -19.50 -16.41
CA ALA A 6 -12.10 -20.65 -17.19
C ALA A 6 -12.79 -21.73 -16.33
N PHE A 7 -12.41 -21.89 -15.06
CA PHE A 7 -13.07 -22.81 -14.12
C PHE A 7 -14.46 -22.30 -13.72
N GLU A 8 -14.60 -20.98 -13.51
CA GLU A 8 -15.88 -20.36 -13.17
C GLU A 8 -16.87 -20.44 -14.36
N GLU A 9 -16.39 -20.25 -15.60
CA GLU A 9 -17.21 -20.40 -16.81
C GLU A 9 -17.78 -21.81 -17.00
N VAL A 10 -16.97 -22.85 -16.77
CA VAL A 10 -17.41 -24.25 -16.89
C VAL A 10 -18.51 -24.58 -15.89
N LEU A 11 -18.46 -23.99 -14.70
CA LEU A 11 -19.41 -24.23 -13.62
C LEU A 11 -20.68 -23.37 -13.73
N LYS A 12 -20.71 -22.34 -14.57
CA LYS A 12 -21.92 -21.54 -14.81
C LYS A 12 -23.06 -22.43 -15.31
N GLY A 13 -24.21 -22.28 -14.66
CA GLY A 13 -25.42 -23.04 -14.98
C GLY A 13 -25.35 -24.55 -14.68
N ALA A 14 -24.34 -25.03 -13.93
CA ALA A 14 -24.30 -26.41 -13.47
C ALA A 14 -25.27 -26.65 -12.31
N ALA A 15 -25.97 -27.79 -12.33
CA ALA A 15 -26.84 -28.22 -11.26
C ALA A 15 -26.08 -29.11 -10.26
N PRO A 16 -26.55 -29.22 -9.00
CA PRO A 16 -26.04 -30.23 -8.07
C PRO A 16 -26.15 -31.64 -8.66
N GLY A 17 -25.06 -32.39 -8.63
CA GLY A 17 -24.93 -33.73 -9.21
C GLY A 17 -24.33 -33.74 -10.63
N ASP A 18 -24.24 -32.60 -11.31
CA ASP A 18 -23.66 -32.54 -12.66
C ASP A 18 -22.17 -32.87 -12.61
N THR A 19 -21.73 -33.70 -13.56
CA THR A 19 -20.31 -33.92 -13.84
C THR A 19 -19.98 -33.32 -15.20
N ARG A 20 -18.99 -32.44 -15.24
CA ARG A 20 -18.52 -31.78 -16.45
C ARG A 20 -17.03 -32.06 -16.64
N ASP A 21 -16.67 -32.44 -17.85
CA ASP A 21 -15.28 -32.53 -18.27
C ASP A 21 -14.89 -31.18 -18.90
N ALA A 22 -13.78 -30.60 -18.47
CA ALA A 22 -13.28 -29.33 -18.95
C ALA A 22 -11.77 -29.32 -19.15
N GLU A 23 -11.34 -28.60 -20.18
CA GLU A 23 -9.95 -28.31 -20.47
C GLU A 23 -9.66 -26.89 -20.04
N ILE A 24 -8.76 -26.73 -19.07
CA ILE A 24 -8.46 -25.44 -18.47
C ILE A 24 -7.03 -25.06 -18.84
N PRO A 25 -6.83 -24.02 -19.66
CA PRO A 25 -5.51 -23.50 -19.98
C PRO A 25 -4.98 -22.69 -18.81
N TYR A 26 -3.73 -22.96 -18.42
CA TYR A 26 -3.01 -22.19 -17.41
C TYR A 26 -2.10 -21.16 -18.09
N PRO A 27 -2.06 -19.91 -17.61
CA PRO A 27 -1.16 -18.91 -18.14
C PRO A 27 0.31 -19.28 -17.87
N GLU A 28 1.24 -18.70 -18.63
CA GLU A 28 2.69 -18.95 -18.47
C GLU A 28 3.24 -18.42 -17.14
N ASP A 29 2.56 -17.46 -16.51
CA ASP A 29 2.96 -16.84 -15.24
C ASP A 29 2.31 -17.49 -14.01
N TYR A 30 1.66 -18.65 -14.17
CA TYR A 30 0.97 -19.32 -13.07
C TYR A 30 1.95 -19.74 -11.96
N GLU A 31 1.55 -19.55 -10.69
CA GLU A 31 2.40 -19.79 -9.52
C GLU A 31 2.98 -21.22 -9.48
N ASP A 32 2.22 -22.20 -9.96
CA ASP A 32 2.67 -23.59 -10.10
C ASP A 32 3.37 -23.82 -11.45
N LYS A 33 4.70 -23.95 -11.40
CA LYS A 33 5.57 -24.15 -12.56
C LYS A 33 5.28 -25.43 -13.35
N GLU A 34 4.65 -26.44 -12.74
CA GLU A 34 4.29 -27.67 -13.45
C GLU A 34 3.03 -27.49 -14.30
N LEU A 35 2.15 -26.56 -13.91
CA LEU A 35 0.92 -26.25 -14.61
C LEU A 35 1.06 -25.05 -15.55
N ALA A 36 1.99 -24.13 -15.29
CA ALA A 36 2.25 -22.95 -16.10
C ALA A 36 2.43 -23.28 -17.60
N GLY A 37 1.62 -22.64 -18.45
CA GLY A 37 1.63 -22.84 -19.91
C GLY A 37 1.06 -24.17 -20.40
N THR A 38 0.50 -25.00 -19.52
CA THR A 38 -0.12 -26.29 -19.90
C THR A 38 -1.65 -26.21 -19.92
N THR A 39 -2.30 -27.16 -20.59
CA THR A 39 -3.75 -27.34 -20.54
C THR A 39 -4.09 -28.61 -19.77
N ALA A 40 -4.71 -28.47 -18.60
CA ALA A 40 -5.08 -29.61 -17.78
C ALA A 40 -6.55 -30.00 -18.02
N LYS A 41 -6.82 -31.30 -18.06
CA LYS A 41 -8.17 -31.87 -18.16
C LYS A 41 -8.71 -32.17 -16.77
N TYR A 42 -9.81 -31.53 -16.41
CA TYR A 42 -10.53 -31.76 -15.17
C TYR A 42 -11.86 -32.44 -15.41
N ARG A 43 -12.18 -33.40 -14.55
CA ARG A 43 -13.53 -33.91 -14.37
C ARG A 43 -14.09 -33.33 -13.08
N ILE A 44 -15.04 -32.40 -13.20
CA ILE A 44 -15.58 -31.64 -12.09
C ILE A 44 -16.98 -32.14 -11.79
N THR A 45 -17.19 -32.62 -10.56
CA THR A 45 -18.52 -33.01 -10.09
C THR A 45 -19.04 -31.98 -9.10
N VAL A 46 -20.16 -31.34 -9.43
CA VAL A 46 -20.78 -30.33 -8.58
C VAL A 46 -21.56 -31.04 -7.48
N GLN A 47 -21.06 -31.00 -6.25
CA GLN A 47 -21.75 -31.67 -5.14
C GLN A 47 -22.95 -30.87 -4.62
N LYS A 48 -22.81 -29.54 -4.54
CA LYS A 48 -23.83 -28.66 -4.00
C LYS A 48 -23.69 -27.27 -4.60
N VAL A 49 -24.81 -26.66 -4.94
CA VAL A 49 -24.90 -25.25 -5.31
C VAL A 49 -25.63 -24.54 -4.17
N GLN A 50 -25.00 -23.52 -3.61
CA GLN A 50 -25.58 -22.71 -2.54
C GLN A 50 -25.55 -21.25 -2.94
N GLU A 51 -26.69 -20.58 -2.79
CA GLU A 51 -26.80 -19.14 -2.97
C GLU A 51 -26.51 -18.44 -1.63
N LYS A 52 -25.66 -17.41 -1.66
CA LYS A 52 -25.49 -16.53 -0.51
C LYS A 52 -26.74 -15.66 -0.37
N ARG A 53 -27.62 -16.00 0.59
CA ARG A 53 -28.71 -15.12 1.01
C ARG A 53 -28.18 -14.14 2.03
N TYR A 54 -27.99 -12.89 1.61
CA TYR A 54 -27.68 -11.82 2.53
C TYR A 54 -28.92 -11.50 3.37
N PRO A 55 -28.79 -11.36 4.70
CA PRO A 55 -29.87 -10.84 5.53
C PRO A 55 -30.23 -9.40 5.12
N THR A 56 -31.46 -8.99 5.42
CA THR A 56 -31.85 -7.58 5.28
C THR A 56 -30.98 -6.71 6.17
N LEU A 57 -30.48 -5.62 5.60
CA LEU A 57 -29.73 -4.63 6.36
C LEU A 57 -30.72 -3.79 7.17
N ASP A 58 -30.94 -4.18 8.42
CA ASP A 58 -31.84 -3.55 9.38
C ASP A 58 -31.14 -3.24 10.72
N ASP A 59 -31.83 -2.54 11.62
CA ASP A 59 -31.27 -2.12 12.91
C ASP A 59 -30.86 -3.30 13.80
N ALA A 60 -31.54 -4.45 13.69
CA ALA A 60 -31.24 -5.63 14.50
C ALA A 60 -29.90 -6.24 14.08
N LEU A 61 -29.67 -6.37 12.77
CA LEU A 61 -28.41 -6.84 12.22
C LEU A 61 -27.25 -5.90 12.56
N VAL A 62 -27.48 -4.59 12.49
CA VAL A 62 -26.46 -3.58 12.80
C VAL A 62 -26.06 -3.66 14.27
N LYS A 63 -27.02 -3.76 15.20
CA LYS A 63 -26.73 -3.92 16.63
C LYS A 63 -25.99 -5.22 16.95
N GLU A 64 -26.24 -6.30 16.21
CA GLU A 64 -25.60 -7.60 16.45
C GLU A 64 -24.14 -7.63 15.99
N HIS A 65 -23.80 -6.89 14.93
CA HIS A 65 -22.50 -7.00 14.27
C HIS A 65 -21.63 -5.74 14.34
N THR A 66 -22.14 -4.64 14.88
CA THR A 66 -21.43 -3.35 14.91
C THR A 66 -21.63 -2.64 16.24
N GLU A 67 -20.86 -1.57 16.47
CA GLU A 67 -21.01 -0.71 17.64
C GLU A 67 -22.13 0.34 17.47
N SER A 68 -22.75 0.42 16.28
CA SER A 68 -23.83 1.37 15.98
C SER A 68 -25.18 0.89 16.51
N GLU A 69 -25.99 1.80 17.02
CA GLU A 69 -27.29 1.50 17.59
C GLU A 69 -28.39 1.30 16.52
N ASN A 70 -28.19 1.78 15.30
CA ASN A 70 -29.18 1.64 14.22
C ASN A 70 -28.52 1.81 12.84
N LEU A 71 -29.28 1.51 11.80
CA LEU A 71 -28.82 1.57 10.42
C LEU A 71 -28.40 2.98 9.97
N GLU A 72 -29.05 4.02 10.49
CA GLU A 72 -28.72 5.39 10.14
C GLU A 72 -27.33 5.76 10.67
N GLU A 73 -27.08 5.47 11.95
CA GLU A 73 -25.78 5.67 12.60
C GLU A 73 -24.68 4.85 11.91
N PHE A 74 -24.95 3.59 11.56
CA PHE A 74 -23.97 2.77 10.83
C PHE A 74 -23.65 3.35 9.45
N LYS A 75 -24.65 3.85 8.73
CA LYS A 75 -24.43 4.53 7.44
C LYS A 75 -23.62 5.81 7.60
N GLU A 76 -23.86 6.58 8.65
CA GLU A 76 -23.08 7.79 8.94
C GLU A 76 -21.63 7.44 9.30
N TYR A 77 -21.41 6.43 10.13
CA TYR A 77 -20.09 5.92 10.47
C TYR A 77 -19.33 5.46 9.23
N VAL A 78 -19.95 4.64 8.38
CA VAL A 78 -19.35 4.19 7.11
C VAL A 78 -19.05 5.39 6.20
N ARG A 79 -19.98 6.35 6.06
CA ARG A 79 -19.78 7.54 5.25
C ARG A 79 -18.62 8.39 5.76
N LYS A 80 -18.50 8.57 7.07
CA LYS A 80 -17.40 9.31 7.70
C LYS A 80 -16.07 8.61 7.44
N ASN A 81 -15.99 7.30 7.65
CA ASN A 81 -14.76 6.55 7.40
C ASN A 81 -14.34 6.59 5.93
N LEU A 82 -15.29 6.44 4.99
CA LEU A 82 -15.02 6.57 3.57
C LEU A 82 -14.59 7.99 3.20
N GLY A 83 -15.20 9.01 3.82
CA GLY A 83 -14.79 10.41 3.69
C GLY A 83 -13.35 10.62 4.16
N ASP A 84 -13.04 10.21 5.39
CA ASP A 84 -11.70 10.33 5.98
C ASP A 84 -10.63 9.57 5.15
N GLN A 85 -10.99 8.40 4.60
CA GLN A 85 -10.11 7.66 3.69
C GLN A 85 -9.89 8.40 2.36
N ALA A 86 -10.96 8.93 1.77
CA ALA A 86 -10.88 9.68 0.53
C ALA A 86 -10.07 10.97 0.69
N ASP A 87 -10.24 11.68 1.80
CA ASP A 87 -9.49 12.90 2.12
C ASP A 87 -8.00 12.59 2.29
N ARG A 88 -7.64 11.54 3.04
CA ARG A 88 -6.24 11.10 3.18
C ARG A 88 -5.63 10.73 1.83
N ALA A 89 -6.32 9.92 1.02
CA ALA A 89 -5.86 9.54 -0.31
C ALA A 89 -5.71 10.76 -1.24
N GLY A 90 -6.61 11.75 -1.11
CA GLY A 90 -6.55 13.01 -1.84
C GLY A 90 -5.32 13.84 -1.48
N VAL A 91 -5.02 13.98 -0.19
CA VAL A 91 -3.82 14.68 0.31
C VAL A 91 -2.55 13.97 -0.14
N GLU A 92 -2.45 12.65 0.04
CA GLU A 92 -1.28 11.87 -0.39
C GLU A 92 -1.04 11.99 -1.90
N ARG A 93 -2.10 11.92 -2.70
CA ARG A 93 -2.02 12.10 -4.16
C ARG A 93 -1.57 13.50 -4.53
N LEU A 94 -2.08 14.52 -3.85
CA LEU A 94 -1.68 15.91 -4.07
C LEU A 94 -0.20 16.11 -3.75
N GLU A 95 0.25 15.62 -2.59
CA GLU A 95 1.65 15.67 -2.17
C GLU A 95 2.56 14.96 -3.18
N GLN A 96 2.14 13.79 -3.69
CA GLN A 96 2.88 13.05 -4.71
C GLN A 96 2.97 13.82 -6.04
N ILE A 97 1.86 14.36 -6.54
CA ILE A 97 1.86 15.15 -7.77
C ILE A 97 2.75 16.39 -7.61
N LEU A 98 2.64 17.06 -6.47
CA LEU A 98 3.39 18.26 -6.18
C LEU A 98 4.89 17.98 -6.17
N ILE A 99 5.32 16.92 -5.50
CA ILE A 99 6.75 16.58 -5.45
C ILE A 99 7.29 16.10 -6.80
N ASP A 100 6.50 15.33 -7.54
CA ASP A 100 6.89 14.88 -8.88
C ASP A 100 7.09 16.08 -9.81
N LYS A 101 6.21 17.09 -9.74
CA LYS A 101 6.39 18.35 -10.48
C LYS A 101 7.65 19.11 -10.08
N VAL A 102 7.99 19.13 -8.79
CA VAL A 102 9.22 19.77 -8.31
C VAL A 102 10.45 19.03 -8.83
N VAL A 103 10.43 17.70 -8.84
CA VAL A 103 11.51 16.89 -9.42
C VAL A 103 11.64 17.13 -10.93
N ASP A 104 10.52 17.10 -11.66
CA ASP A 104 10.51 17.24 -13.11
C ASP A 104 10.95 18.65 -13.56
N ALA A 105 10.67 19.68 -12.75
CA ALA A 105 11.13 21.05 -13.00
C ALA A 105 12.62 21.26 -12.71
N ASN A 106 13.26 20.35 -11.96
CA ASN A 106 14.66 20.46 -11.53
C ASN A 106 15.44 19.19 -11.91
N PRO A 107 15.78 18.98 -13.20
CA PRO A 107 16.54 17.82 -13.63
C PRO A 107 18.00 17.91 -13.17
N PHE A 108 18.46 16.91 -12.42
CA PHE A 108 19.86 16.72 -12.08
C PHE A 108 20.16 15.23 -11.84
N ASP A 109 21.42 14.86 -11.99
CA ASP A 109 21.86 13.49 -11.76
C ASP A 109 22.08 13.25 -10.24
N PRO A 110 21.39 12.28 -9.63
CA PRO A 110 21.59 11.97 -8.22
C PRO A 110 22.97 11.36 -8.00
N PRO A 111 23.61 11.58 -6.83
CA PRO A 111 24.85 10.90 -6.48
C PRO A 111 24.67 9.39 -6.50
N GLY A 112 25.44 8.69 -7.35
CA GLY A 112 25.31 7.23 -7.51
C GLY A 112 25.47 6.46 -6.21
N THR A 113 26.27 6.94 -5.26
CA THR A 113 26.41 6.32 -3.93
C THR A 113 25.10 6.28 -3.15
N LEU A 114 24.29 7.32 -3.22
CA LEU A 114 22.98 7.37 -2.56
C LEU A 114 21.98 6.43 -3.25
N VAL A 115 22.05 6.34 -4.58
CA VAL A 115 21.21 5.41 -5.37
C VAL A 115 21.53 3.97 -5.01
N GLU A 116 22.81 3.61 -4.96
CA GLU A 116 23.23 2.25 -4.60
C GLU A 116 22.85 1.90 -3.16
N HIS A 117 22.98 2.83 -2.20
CA HIS A 117 22.51 2.60 -0.83
C HIS A 117 21.00 2.34 -0.75
N LEU A 118 20.20 3.09 -1.50
CA LEU A 118 18.75 2.88 -1.53
C LEU A 118 18.39 1.53 -2.16
N LEU A 119 19.09 1.12 -3.22
CA LEU A 119 18.92 -0.18 -3.84
C LEU A 119 19.32 -1.32 -2.91
N GLU A 120 20.42 -1.18 -2.18
CA GLU A 120 20.85 -2.14 -1.15
C GLU A 120 19.79 -2.29 -0.04
N ASP A 121 19.25 -1.18 0.46
CA ASP A 121 18.18 -1.20 1.46
C ASP A 121 16.92 -1.89 0.94
N LEU A 122 16.57 -1.68 -0.33
CA LEU A 122 15.43 -2.33 -0.99
C LEU A 122 15.65 -3.84 -1.13
N ILE A 123 16.84 -4.28 -1.55
CA ILE A 123 17.20 -5.70 -1.63
C ILE A 123 17.14 -6.34 -0.24
N ASN A 124 17.70 -5.68 0.78
CA ASN A 124 17.71 -6.19 2.15
C ASN A 124 16.28 -6.31 2.71
N ARG A 125 15.41 -5.34 2.42
CA ARG A 125 14.00 -5.40 2.79
C ARG A 125 13.31 -6.59 2.13
N GLN A 126 13.49 -6.78 0.82
CA GLN A 126 12.88 -7.89 0.10
C GLN A 126 13.36 -9.24 0.61
N LYS A 127 14.67 -9.38 0.91
CA LYS A 127 15.23 -10.55 1.57
C LYS A 127 14.59 -10.83 2.92
N TYR A 128 14.41 -9.79 3.74
CA TYR A 128 13.79 -9.91 5.05
C TYR A 128 12.32 -10.31 4.97
N GLU A 129 11.55 -9.69 4.07
CA GLU A 129 10.13 -10.01 3.86
C GLU A 129 9.96 -11.46 3.37
N LEU A 130 10.83 -11.92 2.46
CA LEU A 130 10.82 -13.30 1.99
C LEU A 130 11.17 -14.29 3.10
N ALA A 131 12.15 -13.97 3.94
CA ALA A 131 12.50 -14.79 5.12
C ALA A 131 11.29 -14.95 6.06
N GLN A 132 10.57 -13.86 6.30
CA GLN A 132 9.40 -13.84 7.17
C GLN A 132 8.21 -14.62 6.58
N ALA A 133 8.11 -14.69 5.25
CA ALA A 133 7.16 -15.52 4.54
C ALA A 133 7.58 -17.02 4.47
N GLY A 134 8.74 -17.38 5.03
CA GLY A 134 9.27 -18.75 5.03
C GLY A 134 10.02 -19.15 3.75
N GLY A 135 10.32 -18.20 2.87
CA GLY A 135 11.14 -18.40 1.67
C GLY A 135 12.64 -18.27 1.94
N ASP A 136 13.46 -18.65 0.95
CA ASP A 136 14.92 -18.52 1.00
C ASP A 136 15.36 -17.11 0.60
N PRO A 137 15.96 -16.30 1.50
CA PRO A 137 16.41 -14.94 1.19
C PRO A 137 17.48 -14.88 0.08
N GLU A 138 18.25 -15.95 -0.12
CA GLU A 138 19.28 -16.01 -1.16
C GLU A 138 18.70 -16.25 -2.56
N SER A 139 17.40 -16.54 -2.66
CA SER A 139 16.69 -16.59 -3.95
C SER A 139 16.41 -15.20 -4.54
N VAL A 140 16.55 -14.12 -3.75
CA VAL A 140 16.42 -12.74 -4.26
C VAL A 140 17.61 -12.40 -5.14
N ASN A 141 17.37 -12.17 -6.44
CA ASN A 141 18.40 -11.78 -7.40
C ASN A 141 18.71 -10.27 -7.29
N PRO A 142 19.87 -9.87 -6.73
CA PRO A 142 20.16 -8.46 -6.50
C PRO A 142 20.28 -7.65 -7.79
N GLU A 143 20.79 -8.23 -8.87
CA GLU A 143 21.00 -7.53 -10.15
C GLU A 143 19.68 -7.22 -10.86
N GLU A 144 18.72 -8.15 -10.76
CA GLU A 144 17.38 -7.95 -11.29
C GLU A 144 16.66 -6.84 -10.54
N VAL A 145 16.71 -6.87 -9.21
CA VAL A 145 16.14 -5.83 -8.34
C VAL A 145 16.77 -4.47 -8.64
N ARG A 146 18.10 -4.41 -8.77
CA ARG A 146 18.81 -3.19 -9.19
C ARG A 146 18.29 -2.68 -10.51
N THR A 147 18.21 -3.53 -11.53
CA THR A 147 17.80 -3.13 -12.88
C THR A 147 16.36 -2.61 -12.90
N GLN A 148 15.44 -3.29 -12.22
CA GLN A 148 14.02 -2.90 -12.18
C GLN A 148 13.78 -1.64 -11.34
N ALA A 149 14.49 -1.49 -10.22
CA ALA A 149 14.27 -0.39 -9.29
C ALA A 149 15.14 0.85 -9.55
N ARG A 150 16.17 0.76 -10.41
CA ARG A 150 17.17 1.85 -10.60
C ARG A 150 16.54 3.21 -10.90
N ALA A 151 15.65 3.28 -11.89
CA ALA A 151 15.01 4.53 -12.27
C ALA A 151 14.14 5.11 -11.12
N SER A 152 13.45 4.24 -10.38
CA SER A 152 12.68 4.66 -9.20
C SER A 152 13.59 5.13 -8.06
N ALA A 153 14.72 4.45 -7.84
CA ALA A 153 15.70 4.80 -6.83
C ALA A 153 16.37 6.15 -7.14
N GLU A 154 16.75 6.38 -8.40
CA GLU A 154 17.27 7.67 -8.87
C GLU A 154 16.26 8.80 -8.61
N ARG A 155 14.99 8.60 -8.99
CA ARG A 155 13.94 9.58 -8.75
C ARG A 155 13.70 9.83 -7.26
N GLN A 156 13.76 8.79 -6.43
CA GLN A 156 13.61 8.90 -4.98
C GLN A 156 14.78 9.66 -4.32
N VAL A 157 16.01 9.45 -4.80
CA VAL A 157 17.18 10.22 -4.33
C VAL A 157 17.05 11.68 -4.73
N CYS A 158 16.63 11.97 -5.97
CA CYS A 158 16.37 13.35 -6.41
C CYS A 158 15.31 14.03 -5.53
N ARG A 159 14.19 13.33 -5.27
CA ARG A 159 13.14 13.78 -4.36
C ARG A 159 13.70 14.14 -2.97
N MET A 160 14.48 13.24 -2.38
CA MET A 160 15.06 13.45 -1.05
C MET A 160 15.98 14.67 -1.02
N LEU A 161 16.84 14.83 -2.03
CA LEU A 161 17.79 15.95 -2.10
C LEU A 161 17.08 17.29 -2.33
N LEU A 162 16.02 17.31 -3.14
CA LEU A 162 15.22 18.52 -3.36
C LEU A 162 14.46 18.93 -2.10
N LEU A 163 13.84 17.98 -1.39
CA LEU A 163 13.19 18.27 -0.11
C LEU A 163 14.20 18.81 0.92
N ASP A 164 15.38 18.19 1.01
CA ASP A 164 16.44 18.66 1.90
C ASP A 164 16.92 20.08 1.51
N ALA A 165 17.04 20.37 0.21
CA ALA A 165 17.44 21.68 -0.28
C ALA A 165 16.39 22.76 0.02
N ILE A 166 15.11 22.47 -0.22
CA ILE A 166 13.99 23.38 0.08
C ILE A 166 13.90 23.62 1.58
N ALA A 167 14.00 22.56 2.39
CA ALA A 167 13.99 22.69 3.84
C ALA A 167 15.09 23.61 4.35
N ASN A 168 16.30 23.54 3.77
CA ASN A 168 17.41 24.40 4.14
C ASN A 168 17.22 25.83 3.65
N ALA A 169 16.70 26.03 2.43
CA ALA A 169 16.47 27.36 1.85
C ALA A 169 15.39 28.15 2.60
N GLU A 170 14.32 27.46 3.02
CA GLU A 170 13.18 28.05 3.74
C GLU A 170 13.32 27.93 5.27
N GLU A 171 14.49 27.49 5.76
CA GLU A 171 14.81 27.29 7.17
C GLU A 171 13.81 26.41 7.95
N ILE A 172 13.16 25.46 7.27
CA ILE A 172 12.18 24.54 7.84
C ILE A 172 12.88 23.51 8.72
N LYS A 173 12.55 23.52 10.00
CA LYS A 173 13.14 22.63 11.02
C LYS A 173 12.07 21.83 11.74
N THR A 174 12.49 20.65 12.20
CA THR A 174 11.71 19.83 13.13
C THR A 174 11.99 20.31 14.54
N GLU A 175 10.95 20.64 15.30
CA GLU A 175 11.09 21.00 16.70
C GLU A 175 11.06 19.75 17.56
N ASP A 176 11.71 19.80 18.73
CA ASP A 176 11.70 18.70 19.70
C ASP A 176 10.27 18.33 20.13
N LYS A 177 9.37 19.32 20.12
CA LYS A 177 7.94 19.13 20.39
C LYS A 177 7.28 18.25 19.34
N ASP A 178 7.47 18.55 18.05
CA ASP A 178 6.90 17.76 16.95
C ASP A 178 7.39 16.31 17.02
N LEU A 179 8.69 16.13 17.31
CA LEU A 179 9.31 14.81 17.44
C LEU A 179 8.70 14.04 18.61
N GLY A 180 8.56 14.68 19.78
CA GLY A 180 7.94 14.08 20.96
C GLY A 180 6.49 13.67 20.73
N GLU A 181 5.68 14.53 20.11
CA GLU A 181 4.28 14.25 19.77
C GLU A 181 4.17 13.07 18.79
N ARG A 182 5.00 13.06 17.73
CA ARG A 182 4.98 11.99 16.75
C ARG A 182 5.37 10.64 17.36
N ILE A 183 6.39 10.61 18.22
CA ILE A 183 6.81 9.39 18.93
C ILE A 183 5.72 8.92 19.89
N ALA A 184 5.07 9.84 20.62
CA ALA A 184 3.98 9.48 21.52
C ALA A 184 2.82 8.80 20.79
N VAL A 185 2.44 9.33 19.61
CA VAL A 185 1.41 8.71 18.76
C VAL A 185 1.84 7.33 18.29
N MET A 186 3.07 7.18 17.76
CA MET A 186 3.57 5.88 17.30
C MET A 186 3.62 4.85 18.45
N ALA A 187 4.16 5.24 19.60
CA ALA A 187 4.28 4.35 20.75
C ALA A 187 2.91 3.92 21.29
N HIS A 188 1.92 4.83 21.31
CA HIS A 188 0.54 4.52 21.69
C HIS A 188 -0.10 3.48 20.78
N LEU A 189 0.09 3.59 19.45
CA LEU A 189 -0.40 2.60 18.48
C LEU A 189 0.20 1.20 18.70
N HIS A 190 1.41 1.12 19.23
CA HIS A 190 2.08 -0.13 19.56
C HIS A 190 1.87 -0.58 21.01
N GLY A 191 1.10 0.16 21.81
CA GLY A 191 0.86 -0.15 23.24
C GLY A 191 2.14 -0.11 24.09
N GLN A 192 3.15 0.68 23.69
CA GLN A 192 4.44 0.75 24.35
C GLN A 192 4.73 2.16 24.91
N PRO A 193 5.49 2.28 26.01
CA PRO A 193 6.00 3.57 26.46
C PRO A 193 6.92 4.22 25.40
N PRO A 194 6.88 5.55 25.19
CA PRO A 194 7.67 6.24 24.16
C PRO A 194 9.16 5.92 24.18
N ARG A 195 9.77 5.86 25.37
CA ARG A 195 11.20 5.59 25.53
C ARG A 195 11.57 4.17 25.11
N GLU A 196 10.82 3.18 25.57
CA GLU A 196 11.05 1.77 25.22
C GLU A 196 10.83 1.51 23.74
N PHE A 197 9.81 2.17 23.16
CA PHE A 197 9.55 2.11 21.72
C PHE A 197 10.74 2.65 20.92
N VAL A 198 11.27 3.83 21.28
CA VAL A 198 12.45 4.41 20.62
C VAL A 198 13.68 3.49 20.74
N GLU A 199 13.94 2.94 21.93
CA GLU A 199 15.07 2.02 22.12
C GLU A 199 14.93 0.76 21.25
N LYS A 200 13.72 0.16 21.20
CA LYS A 200 13.42 -1.01 20.36
C LYS A 200 13.57 -0.73 18.86
N MET A 201 13.20 0.47 18.40
CA MET A 201 13.23 0.85 16.98
C MET A 201 14.61 1.31 16.48
N GLY A 202 15.65 1.30 17.34
CA GLY A 202 17.02 1.65 16.94
C GLY A 202 17.50 3.02 17.45
N GLY A 203 16.84 3.56 18.47
CA GLY A 203 17.28 4.72 19.23
C GLY A 203 17.52 5.97 18.37
N ASN A 204 18.73 6.52 18.43
CA ASN A 204 19.08 7.75 17.72
C ASN A 204 18.92 7.65 16.18
N ARG A 205 19.06 6.47 15.58
CA ARG A 205 18.82 6.30 14.14
C ARG A 205 17.35 6.52 13.81
N PHE A 206 16.46 5.92 14.60
CA PHE A 206 15.02 6.07 14.47
C PHE A 206 14.59 7.52 14.70
N LEU A 207 15.11 8.18 15.73
CA LEU A 207 14.80 9.59 16.00
C LEU A 207 15.16 10.51 14.81
N ARG A 208 16.32 10.28 14.18
CA ARG A 208 16.72 11.04 12.98
C ARG A 208 15.80 10.78 11.79
N GLN A 209 15.35 9.54 11.61
CA GLN A 209 14.42 9.20 10.55
C GLN A 209 13.07 9.91 10.77
N VAL A 210 12.50 9.78 11.97
CA VAL A 210 11.22 10.45 12.30
C VAL A 210 11.35 11.97 12.18
N SER A 211 12.48 12.54 12.60
CA SER A 211 12.74 13.97 12.46
C SER A 211 12.78 14.41 11.00
N ARG A 212 13.41 13.63 10.11
CA ARG A 212 13.41 13.87 8.67
C ARG A 212 12.01 13.75 8.06
N GLU A 213 11.25 12.71 8.42
CA GLU A 213 9.86 12.54 7.97
C GLU A 213 8.97 13.72 8.36
N ILE A 214 9.12 14.25 9.58
CA ILE A 214 8.38 15.45 10.02
C ILE A 214 8.78 16.66 9.17
N ARG A 215 10.08 16.85 8.93
CA ARG A 215 10.58 17.96 8.13
C ARG A 215 10.05 17.89 6.70
N ASP A 216 10.10 16.73 6.08
CA ASP A 216 9.60 16.51 4.72
C ASP A 216 8.10 16.84 4.62
N LYS A 217 7.31 16.44 5.63
CA LYS A 217 5.88 16.82 5.71
C LYS A 217 5.69 18.33 5.82
N LYS A 218 6.49 19.02 6.63
CA LYS A 218 6.44 20.49 6.73
C LYS A 218 6.81 21.16 5.40
N VAL A 219 7.79 20.63 4.68
CA VAL A 219 8.15 21.12 3.34
C VAL A 219 6.99 20.92 2.36
N LEU A 220 6.35 19.75 2.35
CA LEU A 220 5.20 19.48 1.49
C LEU A 220 4.01 20.40 1.82
N ALA A 221 3.75 20.66 3.10
CA ALA A 221 2.73 21.61 3.54
C ALA A 221 3.05 23.02 3.02
N PHE A 222 4.29 23.49 3.20
CA PHE A 222 4.75 24.78 2.67
C PHE A 222 4.57 24.87 1.14
N LEU A 223 4.96 23.83 0.40
CA LEU A 223 4.80 23.82 -1.05
C LEU A 223 3.33 23.81 -1.45
N THR A 224 2.47 23.11 -0.72
CA THR A 224 1.02 23.05 -0.97
C THR A 224 0.37 24.41 -0.75
N GLU A 225 0.76 25.14 0.30
CA GLU A 225 0.27 26.51 0.57
C GLU A 225 0.70 27.52 -0.48
N ASN A 226 1.84 27.30 -1.15
CA ASN A 226 2.40 28.20 -2.15
C ASN A 226 2.17 27.74 -3.61
N ALA A 227 1.48 26.61 -3.82
CA ALA A 227 1.20 26.07 -5.15
C ALA A 227 -0.17 26.51 -5.68
N GLU A 228 -0.24 26.73 -6.99
CA GLU A 228 -1.52 26.87 -7.69
C GLU A 228 -2.18 25.50 -7.88
N ILE A 229 -3.18 25.19 -7.04
CA ILE A 229 -3.87 23.90 -7.02
C ILE A 229 -5.20 24.00 -7.77
N THR A 230 -5.35 23.22 -8.84
CA THR A 230 -6.62 23.06 -9.55
C THR A 230 -7.30 21.76 -9.13
N VAL A 231 -8.46 21.85 -8.49
CA VAL A 231 -9.22 20.68 -8.03
C VAL A 231 -10.09 20.15 -9.16
N THR A 232 -9.77 18.95 -9.65
CA THR A 232 -10.61 18.22 -10.62
C THR A 232 -11.41 17.13 -9.92
N LYS A 233 -12.72 17.05 -10.20
CA LYS A 233 -13.55 15.93 -9.75
C LYS A 233 -13.09 14.64 -10.43
N VAL A 234 -12.49 13.75 -9.66
CA VAL A 234 -12.26 12.36 -10.08
C VAL A 234 -13.48 11.56 -9.65
N SER A 235 -14.15 10.87 -10.58
CA SER A 235 -15.23 9.95 -10.21
C SER A 235 -14.61 8.79 -9.43
N ALA A 236 -15.20 8.42 -8.29
CA ALA A 236 -14.83 7.21 -7.57
C ALA A 236 -14.91 6.04 -8.55
N GLN A 237 -13.76 5.46 -8.90
CA GLN A 237 -13.79 4.16 -9.56
C GLN A 237 -14.31 3.17 -8.52
N PRO A 238 -15.32 2.35 -8.86
CA PRO A 238 -15.79 1.32 -7.95
C PRO A 238 -14.59 0.46 -7.60
N SER A 239 -14.28 0.36 -6.30
CA SER A 239 -13.34 -0.63 -5.78
C SER A 239 -13.79 -1.99 -6.28
N GLU A 240 -13.05 -2.57 -7.23
CA GLU A 240 -13.20 -3.99 -7.56
C GLU A 240 -13.05 -4.77 -6.26
N THR A 241 -14.19 -5.23 -5.75
CA THR A 241 -14.27 -5.99 -4.52
C THR A 241 -14.01 -7.43 -4.93
N THR A 242 -12.77 -7.89 -4.71
CA THR A 242 -12.35 -9.28 -4.93
C THR A 242 -12.99 -10.23 -3.92
#